data_AF-A0A7S1UY72-F1
#
_entry.id   AF-A0A7S1UY72-F1
#
_cell.length_a   1.000
_cell.length_b   1.000
_cell.length_c   1.000
_cell.angle_alpha   90.00
_cell.angle_beta   90.00
_cell.angle_gamma   90.00
#
_symmetry.space_group_name_H-M   'P 1'
#
loop_
_entity.id
_entity.type
_entity.pdbx_description
1 polymer ?
#
loop_
_entity_poly.entity_id
_entity_poly.type
_entity_poly.pdbx_seq_one_letter_code
_entity_poly.pdbx_strand_id
1 'polypeptide(L)'
;DLNDMIETLDGHPQVKTPNIRRLMETSVSFTQAHATIPQCKPSRCSFLSGLYPHTSKYIFPNNLPKPEFFWGLKHQRTLVEHFNENGYYTAGTGKFYHGYSYKATKSFWQTWGGNRTDYGPFVYNKTAAAMNSDDPNDRSVDNIAHPDVPYPFRNLGSVDGSFGP
;
A
#
# COMPACT_ATOMS: atom_id res chain seq x y z
N ASP A 1 -9.83 9.02 8.36
CA ASP A 1 -10.15 7.62 8.72
C ASP A 1 -9.10 6.60 8.22
N LEU A 2 -8.21 6.19 9.12
CA LEU A 2 -7.23 5.11 8.95
C LEU A 2 -7.84 3.77 9.38
N ASN A 3 -9.06 3.46 8.92
CA ASN A 3 -9.80 2.27 9.30
C ASN A 3 -9.06 0.99 8.84
N ASP A 4 -8.15 0.54 9.69
CA ASP A 4 -7.35 -0.68 9.65
C ASP A 4 -8.05 -1.86 10.34
N MET A 5 -9.34 -1.69 10.59
CA MET A 5 -10.18 -2.56 11.39
C MET A 5 -10.37 -3.92 10.74
N ILE A 6 -9.49 -4.88 11.03
CA ILE A 6 -9.72 -6.29 10.71
C ILE A 6 -10.72 -6.88 11.71
N GLU A 7 -11.54 -7.83 11.25
CA GLU A 7 -12.65 -8.43 12.02
C GLU A 7 -12.23 -9.00 13.39
N THR A 8 -10.95 -9.36 13.54
CA THR A 8 -10.38 -10.09 14.68
C THR A 8 -9.62 -9.22 15.69
N LEU A 9 -9.58 -7.90 15.50
CA LEU A 9 -8.93 -6.94 16.42
C LEU A 9 -9.90 -5.80 16.79
N ASP A 10 -11.08 -6.15 17.30
CA ASP A 10 -12.16 -5.20 17.65
C ASP A 10 -12.57 -4.28 16.49
N GLY A 11 -12.45 -4.79 15.26
CA GLY A 11 -12.82 -4.05 14.06
C GLY A 11 -14.33 -3.82 13.93
N HIS A 12 -14.71 -2.85 13.10
CA HIS A 12 -16.10 -2.50 12.86
C HIS A 12 -16.94 -3.72 12.40
N PRO A 13 -18.19 -3.92 12.88
CA PRO A 13 -19.00 -5.11 12.57
C PRO A 13 -19.27 -5.36 11.09
N GLN A 14 -19.11 -4.35 10.23
CA GLN A 14 -19.27 -4.48 8.78
C GLN A 14 -18.03 -5.06 8.08
N VAL A 15 -16.87 -5.09 8.74
CA VAL A 15 -15.63 -5.55 8.11
C VAL A 15 -15.61 -7.07 8.04
N LYS A 16 -15.43 -7.59 6.82
CA LYS A 16 -15.31 -9.02 6.54
C LYS A 16 -13.92 -9.32 6.00
N THR A 17 -13.06 -9.89 6.83
CA THR A 17 -11.67 -10.24 6.47
C THR A 17 -11.38 -11.71 6.71
N PRO A 18 -12.13 -12.65 6.07
CA PRO A 18 -12.04 -14.08 6.37
C PRO A 18 -10.64 -14.67 6.12
N ASN A 19 -9.92 -14.17 5.11
CA ASN A 19 -8.55 -14.60 4.83
C ASN A 19 -7.55 -14.15 5.90
N ILE A 20 -7.74 -12.95 6.47
CA ILE A 20 -6.90 -12.44 7.56
C ILE A 20 -7.22 -13.18 8.87
N ARG A 21 -8.50 -13.41 9.16
CA ARG A 21 -8.92 -14.24 10.31
C ARG A 21 -8.23 -15.61 10.26
N ARG A 22 -8.34 -16.32 9.14
CA ARG A 22 -7.71 -17.63 8.95
C ARG A 22 -6.19 -17.59 9.14
N LEU A 23 -5.54 -16.51 8.69
CA LEU A 23 -4.10 -16.32 8.91
C LEU A 23 -3.79 -16.16 10.40
N MET A 24 -4.57 -15.35 11.12
CA MET A 24 -4.38 -15.13 12.56
C MET A 24 -4.59 -16.40 13.39
N GLU A 25 -5.54 -17.26 13.03
CA GLU A 25 -5.77 -18.55 13.70
C GLU A 25 -4.57 -19.50 13.63
N THR A 26 -3.67 -19.30 12.67
CA THR A 26 -2.51 -20.17 12.41
C THR A 26 -1.18 -19.46 12.56
N SER A 27 -1.17 -18.22 13.04
CA SER A 27 0.03 -17.37 13.13
C SER A 27 0.17 -16.71 14.50
N VAL A 28 1.33 -16.11 14.75
CA VAL A 28 1.52 -15.21 15.90
C VAL A 28 0.95 -13.83 15.53
N SER A 29 0.08 -13.31 16.40
CA SER A 29 -0.51 -11.98 16.24
C SER A 29 0.09 -11.00 17.24
N PHE A 30 0.47 -9.80 16.76
CA PHE A 30 0.99 -8.73 17.60
C PHE A 30 -0.11 -7.71 17.87
N THR A 31 -0.43 -7.47 19.14
CA THR A 31 -1.42 -6.46 19.55
C THR A 31 -0.82 -5.06 19.66
N GLN A 32 0.50 -4.94 19.59
CA GLN A 32 1.26 -3.69 19.64
C GLN A 32 2.32 -3.67 18.53
N ALA A 33 1.87 -3.40 17.30
CA ALA A 33 2.73 -3.28 16.12
C ALA A 33 2.69 -1.83 15.59
N HIS A 34 3.69 -1.03 15.97
CA HIS A 34 3.70 0.40 15.67
C HIS A 34 4.51 0.72 14.41
N ALA A 35 3.97 1.61 13.56
CA ALA A 35 4.74 2.25 12.50
C ALA A 35 5.71 3.28 13.10
N THR A 36 6.89 3.42 12.50
CA THR A 36 7.89 4.40 12.96
C THR A 36 7.50 5.86 12.72
N ILE A 37 6.54 6.10 11.82
CA ILE A 37 5.97 7.41 11.50
C ILE A 37 4.62 7.20 10.77
N PRO A 38 3.58 8.02 11.04
CA PRO A 38 2.27 7.90 10.39
C PRO A 38 2.25 8.55 8.98
N GLN A 39 3.27 8.29 8.16
CA GLN A 39 3.32 8.79 6.79
C GLN A 39 3.88 7.74 5.82
N CYS A 40 3.24 7.60 4.65
CA CYS A 40 3.45 6.49 3.72
C CYS A 40 4.91 6.30 3.27
N LYS A 41 5.54 7.35 2.72
CA LYS A 41 6.92 7.26 2.20
C LYS A 41 7.95 6.98 3.31
N PRO A 42 8.00 7.77 4.41
CA PRO A 42 9.01 7.57 5.44
C PRO A 42 8.79 6.30 6.27
N SER A 43 7.55 5.86 6.46
CA SER A 43 7.23 4.57 7.09
C SER A 43 7.79 3.39 6.29
N ARG A 44 7.55 3.36 4.96
CA ARG A 44 8.07 2.29 4.08
C ARG A 44 9.59 2.33 3.98
N CYS A 45 10.19 3.50 3.88
CA CYS A 45 11.65 3.65 3.88
C CYS A 45 12.26 3.10 5.17
N SER A 46 11.65 3.43 6.31
CA SER A 46 12.09 2.95 7.61
C SER A 46 11.99 1.43 7.75
N PHE A 47 10.85 0.85 7.35
CA PHE A 47 10.65 -0.60 7.34
C PHE A 47 11.69 -1.33 6.47
N LEU A 48 11.95 -0.84 5.26
CA LEU A 48 12.85 -1.50 4.32
C LEU A 48 14.33 -1.34 4.66
N SER A 49 14.72 -0.22 5.26
CA SER A 49 16.12 0.05 5.61
C SER A 49 16.49 -0.37 7.03
N GLY A 50 15.49 -0.62 7.89
CA GLY A 50 15.71 -0.82 9.32
C GLY A 50 16.13 0.45 10.08
N LEU A 51 16.14 1.62 9.42
CA LEU A 51 16.51 2.89 10.02
C LEU A 51 15.29 3.70 10.43
N TYR A 52 15.40 4.45 11.53
CA TYR A 52 14.38 5.45 11.85
C TYR A 52 14.35 6.56 10.78
N PRO A 53 13.18 7.17 10.53
CA PRO A 53 13.06 8.28 9.56
C PRO A 53 14.02 9.45 9.82
N HIS A 54 14.31 9.74 11.10
CA HIS A 54 15.26 10.79 11.47
C HIS A 54 16.72 10.44 11.13
N THR A 55 17.07 9.15 11.12
CA THR A 55 18.40 8.65 10.74
C THR A 55 18.57 8.65 9.23
N SER A 56 17.57 8.17 8.48
CA SER A 56 17.59 8.21 7.01
C SER A 56 17.40 9.61 6.44
N LYS A 57 16.99 10.58 7.27
CA LYS A 57 16.60 11.96 6.94
C LYS A 57 15.40 12.03 6.00
N TYR A 58 14.77 10.92 5.68
CA TYR A 58 13.62 10.85 4.81
C TYR A 58 12.34 11.08 5.62
N ILE A 59 12.03 12.33 5.95
CA ILE A 59 10.95 12.71 6.90
C ILE A 59 9.85 13.56 6.25
N PHE A 60 10.11 14.27 5.14
CA PHE A 60 9.17 15.26 4.58
C PHE A 60 8.80 15.00 3.12
N PRO A 61 7.50 15.09 2.75
CA PRO A 61 6.98 14.71 1.43
C PRO A 61 7.35 15.67 0.29
N ASN A 62 7.72 16.91 0.63
CA ASN A 62 7.97 18.00 -0.34
C ASN A 62 9.44 18.16 -0.72
N ASN A 63 10.34 17.42 -0.07
CA ASN A 63 11.70 17.31 -0.54
C ASN A 63 11.74 16.14 -1.50
N LEU A 64 11.71 16.41 -2.81
CA LEU A 64 12.20 15.46 -3.81
C LEU A 64 13.51 14.86 -3.28
N PRO A 65 13.78 13.55 -3.44
CA PRO A 65 15.01 12.95 -2.98
C PRO A 65 16.17 13.59 -3.72
N LYS A 66 16.71 14.67 -3.16
CA LYS A 66 18.01 15.22 -3.52
C LYS A 66 19.04 14.11 -3.34
N PRO A 67 20.11 14.06 -4.16
CA PRO A 67 21.18 13.08 -4.04
C PRO A 67 21.70 12.92 -2.61
N GLU A 68 21.69 13.98 -1.79
CA GLU A 68 22.06 13.94 -0.38
C GLU A 68 21.15 13.07 0.54
N PHE A 69 19.89 12.78 0.20
CA PHE A 69 19.06 11.83 0.96
C PHE A 69 19.58 10.39 0.83
N PHE A 70 20.23 10.09 -0.30
CA PHE A 70 20.88 8.81 -0.48
C PHE A 70 22.15 8.69 0.38
N TRP A 71 22.70 9.77 0.93
CA TRP A 71 23.91 9.68 1.76
C TRP A 71 23.70 8.84 3.03
N GLY A 72 22.54 8.97 3.69
CA GLY A 72 22.18 8.15 4.85
C GLY A 72 21.89 6.68 4.51
N LEU A 73 21.57 6.39 3.25
CA LEU A 73 21.25 5.05 2.75
C LEU A 73 22.36 4.42 1.88
N LYS A 74 23.41 5.18 1.52
CA LYS A 74 24.46 4.79 0.56
C LYS A 74 25.22 3.53 0.98
N HIS A 75 25.30 3.30 2.29
CA HIS A 75 25.98 2.16 2.89
C HIS A 75 25.01 1.22 3.61
N GLN A 76 23.71 1.39 3.42
CA GLN A 76 22.69 0.61 4.10
C GLN A 76 22.02 -0.30 3.10
N ARG A 77 22.01 -1.58 3.45
CA ARG A 77 21.32 -2.60 2.67
C ARG A 77 19.86 -2.61 3.07
N THR A 78 18.97 -2.55 2.09
CA THR A 78 17.55 -2.77 2.31
C THR A 78 17.25 -4.25 2.57
N LEU A 79 16.10 -4.54 3.18
CA LEU A 79 15.61 -5.90 3.39
C LEU A 79 15.60 -6.73 2.10
N VAL A 80 15.21 -6.10 0.97
CA VAL A 80 15.14 -6.76 -0.34
C VAL A 80 16.53 -7.10 -0.87
N GLU A 81 17.48 -6.16 -0.80
CA GLU A 81 18.88 -6.40 -1.20
C GLU A 81 19.51 -7.49 -0.33
N HIS A 82 19.21 -7.50 0.97
CA HIS A 82 19.68 -8.56 1.87
C HIS A 82 19.21 -9.94 1.42
N PHE A 83 17.94 -10.11 1.08
CA PHE A 83 17.42 -11.38 0.57
C PHE A 83 18.05 -11.75 -0.78
N ASN A 84 18.13 -10.82 -1.72
CA ASN A 84 18.75 -11.06 -3.04
C ASN A 84 20.17 -11.59 -2.92
N GLU A 85 21.00 -10.95 -2.09
CA GLU A 85 22.41 -11.32 -1.93
C GLU A 85 22.60 -12.66 -1.19
N ASN A 86 21.56 -13.15 -0.50
CA ASN A 86 21.59 -14.42 0.23
C ASN A 86 20.83 -15.54 -0.51
N GLY A 87 20.68 -15.42 -1.84
CA GLY A 87 20.16 -16.49 -2.69
C GLY A 87 18.63 -16.63 -2.71
N TYR A 88 17.91 -15.67 -2.13
CA TYR A 88 16.45 -15.66 -2.22
C TYR A 88 15.99 -15.08 -3.56
N TYR A 89 14.90 -15.65 -4.08
CA TYR A 89 14.17 -15.02 -5.16
C TYR A 89 13.28 -13.89 -4.62
N THR A 90 13.46 -12.66 -5.12
CA THR A 90 12.65 -11.51 -4.68
C THR A 90 11.71 -11.01 -5.77
N ALA A 91 10.44 -10.88 -5.41
CA ALA A 91 9.40 -10.35 -6.28
C ALA A 91 8.59 -9.25 -5.57
N GLY A 92 8.25 -8.18 -6.30
CA GLY A 92 7.51 -7.05 -5.76
C GLY A 92 6.37 -6.56 -6.65
N THR A 93 5.31 -6.04 -6.03
CA THR A 93 4.15 -5.43 -6.71
C THR A 93 3.52 -4.31 -5.87
N GLY A 94 2.72 -3.44 -6.48
CA GLY A 94 1.94 -2.40 -5.81
C GLY A 94 2.71 -1.13 -5.41
N LYS A 95 2.27 -0.49 -4.32
CA LYS A 95 2.73 0.83 -3.85
C LYS A 95 4.02 0.72 -3.04
N PHE A 96 5.19 0.83 -3.67
CA PHE A 96 6.47 0.62 -2.97
C PHE A 96 7.26 1.91 -2.71
N TYR A 97 7.67 2.64 -3.76
CA TYR A 97 8.35 3.94 -3.65
C TYR A 97 7.52 5.07 -4.27
N HIS A 98 7.36 6.19 -3.55
CA HIS A 98 6.73 7.40 -4.09
C HIS A 98 7.77 8.30 -4.74
N GLY A 99 7.67 8.49 -6.06
CA GLY A 99 8.49 9.44 -6.81
C GLY A 99 9.80 8.88 -7.39
N TYR A 100 10.08 7.59 -7.20
CA TYR A 100 11.07 6.91 -8.02
C TYR A 100 10.42 6.51 -9.34
N SER A 101 11.14 6.68 -10.45
CA SER A 101 10.69 6.12 -11.72
C SER A 101 10.49 4.61 -11.53
N TYR A 102 9.45 4.05 -12.14
CA TYR A 102 9.19 2.61 -12.19
C TYR A 102 10.45 1.77 -12.52
N LYS A 103 11.40 2.35 -13.27
CA LYS A 103 12.71 1.77 -13.59
C LYS A 103 13.63 1.59 -12.37
N ALA A 104 13.68 2.57 -11.46
CA ALA A 104 14.48 2.47 -10.24
C ALA A 104 13.87 1.49 -9.23
N THR A 105 12.55 1.36 -9.17
CA THR A 105 11.92 0.30 -8.35
C THR A 105 12.25 -1.08 -8.90
N LYS A 106 12.28 -1.25 -10.24
CA LYS A 106 12.65 -2.51 -10.89
C LYS A 106 14.06 -3.00 -10.58
N SER A 107 15.03 -2.11 -10.35
CA SER A 107 16.41 -2.55 -10.12
C SER A 107 16.64 -3.23 -8.76
N PHE A 108 15.75 -3.06 -7.79
CA PHE A 108 15.85 -3.71 -6.48
C PHE A 108 15.28 -5.12 -6.44
N TRP A 109 14.38 -5.44 -7.37
CA TRP A 109 13.65 -6.71 -7.39
C TRP A 109 14.08 -7.53 -8.59
N GLN A 110 14.26 -8.84 -8.41
CA GLN A 110 14.50 -9.72 -9.54
C GLN A 110 13.27 -9.83 -10.43
N THR A 111 12.08 -9.67 -9.86
CA THR A 111 10.84 -9.54 -10.62
C THR A 111 9.94 -8.45 -10.04
N TRP A 112 9.44 -7.58 -10.90
CA TRP A 112 8.60 -6.46 -10.50
C TRP A 112 7.39 -6.34 -11.42
N GLY A 113 6.21 -6.25 -10.81
CA GLY A 113 4.94 -6.25 -11.51
C GLY A 113 4.33 -7.65 -11.62
N GLY A 114 3.27 -7.77 -12.42
CA GLY A 114 2.45 -8.98 -12.54
C GLY A 114 0.97 -8.69 -12.28
N ASN A 115 0.68 -7.74 -11.40
CA ASN A 115 -0.64 -7.15 -11.21
C ASN A 115 -0.55 -5.63 -11.35
N ARG A 116 -1.53 -5.01 -12.01
CA ARG A 116 -1.65 -3.54 -12.01
C ARG A 116 -1.90 -3.05 -10.58
N THR A 117 -1.42 -1.86 -10.26
CA THR A 117 -1.73 -1.21 -8.98
C THR A 117 -3.24 -0.95 -8.94
N ASP A 118 -3.93 -1.68 -8.08
CA ASP A 118 -5.36 -1.50 -7.82
C ASP A 118 -5.52 -0.64 -6.56
N TYR A 119 -6.19 0.50 -6.69
CA TYR A 119 -6.41 1.45 -5.59
C TYR A 119 -7.74 1.17 -4.91
N GLY A 120 -7.78 0.06 -4.18
CA GLY A 120 -8.87 -0.26 -3.25
C GLY A 120 -10.06 -0.99 -3.88
N PRO A 121 -10.92 -1.60 -3.04
CA PRO A 121 -12.10 -2.27 -3.54
C PRO A 121 -13.13 -1.24 -4.01
N PHE A 122 -13.23 -1.03 -5.31
CA PHE A 122 -14.35 -0.33 -5.91
C PHE A 122 -15.58 -1.23 -5.99
N VAL A 123 -16.75 -0.60 -5.92
CA VAL A 123 -18.03 -1.31 -6.09
C VAL A 123 -18.11 -1.75 -7.53
N TYR A 124 -18.21 -3.06 -7.75
CA TYR A 124 -18.30 -3.62 -9.10
C TYR A 124 -19.55 -3.10 -9.82
N ASN A 125 -19.36 -2.26 -10.85
CA ASN A 125 -20.44 -1.69 -11.65
C ASN A 125 -20.57 -2.47 -12.96
N LYS A 126 -21.51 -3.43 -13.00
CA LYS A 126 -21.77 -4.26 -14.19
C LYS A 126 -22.02 -3.46 -15.47
N THR A 127 -22.61 -2.27 -15.36
CA THR A 127 -22.94 -1.42 -16.52
C THR A 127 -21.70 -0.71 -17.07
N ALA A 128 -20.76 -0.35 -16.19
CA ALA A 128 -19.51 0.31 -16.57
C ALA A 128 -18.46 -0.70 -17.08
N ALA A 129 -18.40 -1.89 -16.48
CA ALA A 129 -17.62 -3.02 -16.99
C ALA A 129 -18.03 -3.45 -18.42
N ALA A 130 -19.29 -3.20 -18.82
CA ALA A 130 -19.77 -3.42 -20.18
C ALA A 130 -19.44 -2.27 -21.16
N MET A 131 -19.10 -1.08 -20.66
CA MET A 131 -18.69 0.08 -21.47
C MET A 131 -17.18 0.13 -21.73
N ASN A 132 -16.36 -0.62 -20.96
CA ASN A 132 -14.94 -0.79 -21.22
C ASN A 132 -14.70 -1.92 -22.23
N SER A 133 -14.88 -1.62 -23.53
CA SER A 133 -14.63 -2.58 -24.61
C SER A 133 -13.14 -2.93 -24.80
N ASP A 134 -12.23 -2.08 -24.30
CA ASP A 134 -10.81 -2.13 -24.68
C ASP A 134 -9.90 -2.68 -23.57
N ASP A 135 -10.35 -2.68 -22.31
CA ASP A 135 -9.66 -3.32 -21.18
C ASP A 135 -10.69 -3.87 -20.18
N PRO A 136 -10.99 -5.19 -20.21
CA PRO A 136 -11.97 -5.81 -19.31
C PRO A 136 -11.55 -5.77 -17.82
N ASN A 137 -10.35 -5.26 -17.51
CA ASN A 137 -9.86 -5.09 -16.15
C ASN A 137 -9.73 -3.61 -15.73
N ASP A 138 -10.12 -2.65 -16.56
CA ASP A 138 -10.15 -1.23 -16.18
C ASP A 138 -11.34 -0.98 -15.23
N ARG A 139 -11.03 -0.76 -13.94
CA ARG A 139 -11.99 -0.45 -12.88
C ARG A 139 -12.08 1.03 -12.55
N SER A 140 -11.45 1.91 -13.33
CA SER A 140 -11.57 3.37 -13.14
C SER A 140 -13.02 3.88 -13.25
N VAL A 141 -13.87 3.12 -13.94
CA VAL A 141 -15.30 3.36 -14.13
C VAL A 141 -16.18 2.81 -13.00
N ASP A 142 -15.59 2.05 -12.06
CA ASP A 142 -16.26 1.52 -10.86
C ASP A 142 -16.31 2.55 -9.70
N ASN A 143 -16.06 3.83 -10.01
CA ASN A 143 -16.02 4.96 -9.07
C ASN A 143 -17.42 5.37 -8.56
N ILE A 144 -18.26 4.39 -8.21
CA ILE A 144 -19.57 4.59 -7.59
C ILE A 144 -19.47 4.34 -6.08
N ALA A 145 -20.24 5.10 -5.30
CA ALA A 145 -20.38 4.83 -3.88
C ALA A 145 -21.10 3.49 -3.64
N HIS A 146 -20.74 2.80 -2.56
CA HIS A 146 -21.39 1.53 -2.21
C HIS A 146 -22.89 1.74 -1.97
N PRO A 147 -23.80 0.88 -2.48
CA PRO A 147 -25.25 1.06 -2.37
C PRO A 147 -25.74 1.26 -0.94
N ASP A 148 -25.08 0.59 0.01
CA ASP A 148 -25.36 0.67 1.45
C ASP A 148 -24.92 1.98 2.12
N VAL A 149 -24.15 2.83 1.43
CA VAL A 149 -23.80 4.16 1.97
C VAL A 149 -25.05 5.05 1.93
N PRO A 150 -25.46 5.63 3.07
CA PRO A 150 -26.65 6.47 3.11
C PRO A 150 -26.40 7.84 2.46
N TYR A 151 -27.48 8.49 2.04
CA TYR A 151 -27.45 9.91 1.66
C TYR A 151 -27.15 10.78 2.89
N PRO A 152 -26.36 11.87 2.79
CA PRO A 152 -25.77 12.43 1.56
C PRO A 152 -24.40 11.85 1.20
N PHE A 153 -23.80 11.00 2.03
CA PHE A 153 -22.43 10.48 1.84
C PHE A 153 -22.25 9.73 0.52
N ARG A 154 -23.29 9.03 0.06
CA ARG A 154 -23.29 8.34 -1.24
C ARG A 154 -23.11 9.28 -2.44
N ASN A 155 -23.42 10.57 -2.31
CA ASN A 155 -23.25 11.55 -3.39
C ASN A 155 -21.79 12.04 -3.52
N LEU A 156 -20.90 11.67 -2.60
CA LEU A 156 -19.47 12.01 -2.68
C LEU A 156 -18.72 11.17 -3.74
N GLY A 157 -19.35 10.13 -4.30
CA GLY A 157 -18.70 9.19 -5.21
C GLY A 157 -17.97 8.06 -4.46
N SER A 158 -17.11 7.29 -5.15
CA SER A 158 -16.25 6.38 -4.40
C SER A 158 -15.20 7.19 -3.65
N VAL A 159 -15.08 6.91 -2.36
CA VAL A 159 -14.05 7.50 -1.51
C VAL A 159 -12.90 6.52 -1.52
N ASP A 160 -11.83 6.82 -2.26
CA ASP A 160 -10.57 6.15 -2.02
C ASP A 160 -10.12 6.49 -0.59
N GLY A 161 -9.48 5.53 0.09
CA GLY A 161 -9.10 5.62 1.52
C GLY A 161 -8.11 6.74 1.88
N SER A 162 -8.04 7.83 1.11
CA SER A 162 -7.25 9.04 1.38
C SER A 162 -8.08 10.21 1.89
N PHE A 163 -9.42 10.16 1.87
CA PHE A 163 -10.30 11.22 2.40
C PHE A 163 -11.44 10.67 3.27
N GLY A 164 -11.10 10.19 4.46
CA GLY A 164 -12.02 10.26 5.60
C GLY A 164 -11.51 11.34 6.55
N PRO A 165 -12.35 12.23 7.12
CA PRO A 165 -11.93 13.21 8.12
C PRO A 165 -11.17 12.58 9.30
#